data_AF-A0A075I9Q2-F1
#
_entry.id   AF-A0A075I9Q2-F1
#
_cell.length_a   1.000
_cell.length_b   1.000
_cell.length_c   1.000
_cell.angle_alpha   90.00
_cell.angle_beta   90.00
_cell.angle_gamma   90.00
#
_symmetry.space_group_name_H-M   'P 1'
#
loop_
_entity.id
_entity.type
_entity.pdbx_description
1 polymer ?
#
loop_
_entity_poly.entity_id
_entity_poly.type
_entity_poly.pdbx_seq_one_letter_code
_entity_poly.pdbx_strand_id
1 'polypeptide(L)'
;MDVQVLGAANEVGRSGFLVNCNGTKLLLDYGVMFGRRGSPPQYPLHVKPKDLDAIIITHAHLDHSGNVPSLFVSGNTDVYATPPTFDLSKLLINDMLKIEKIHIHLTYQN
;
A
#
# COMPACT_ATOMS: atom_id res chain seq x y z
N MET A 1 -15.05 10.07 13.82
CA MET A 1 -13.87 9.35 13.33
C MET A 1 -14.19 7.88 13.36
N ASP A 2 -14.02 7.20 12.23
CA ASP A 2 -14.18 5.75 12.11
C ASP A 2 -12.93 5.14 11.45
N VAL A 3 -12.64 3.88 11.79
CA VAL A 3 -11.51 3.13 11.25
C VAL A 3 -12.02 1.77 10.78
N GLN A 4 -11.85 1.51 9.49
CA GLN A 4 -12.11 0.21 8.89
C GLN A 4 -10.80 -0.54 8.71
N VAL A 5 -10.72 -1.74 9.28
CA VAL A 5 -9.57 -2.63 9.10
C VAL A 5 -9.70 -3.38 7.79
N LEU A 6 -8.70 -3.25 6.91
CA LEU A 6 -8.64 -3.91 5.61
C LEU A 6 -7.70 -5.13 5.62
N GLY A 7 -6.76 -5.19 6.57
CA GLY A 7 -5.83 -6.29 6.81
C GLY A 7 -5.06 -6.09 8.12
N ALA A 8 -4.16 -7.01 8.46
CA ALA A 8 -3.38 -7.00 9.71
C ALA A 8 -4.22 -7.13 11.01
N ALA A 9 -5.42 -7.71 10.92
CA ALA A 9 -6.22 -8.10 12.08
C ALA A 9 -6.16 -9.62 12.30
N ASN A 10 -5.63 -10.03 13.45
CA ASN A 10 -5.34 -11.43 13.79
C ASN A 10 -4.37 -12.13 12.82
N GLU A 11 -3.47 -11.36 12.21
CA GLU A 11 -2.46 -11.83 11.26
C GLU A 11 -1.28 -10.85 11.21
N VAL A 12 -0.16 -11.27 10.61
CA VAL A 12 1.00 -10.41 10.31
C VAL A 12 1.14 -10.32 8.79
N GLY A 13 1.18 -9.10 8.26
CA GLY A 13 1.23 -8.86 6.83
C GLY A 13 0.03 -8.07 6.32
N ARG A 14 0.13 -7.57 5.08
CA ARG A 14 -0.96 -6.88 4.35
C ARG A 14 -1.66 -5.79 5.18
N SER A 15 -0.90 -4.96 5.87
CA SER A 15 -1.43 -3.84 6.65
C SER A 15 -2.24 -2.89 5.75
N GLY A 16 -3.39 -2.48 6.23
CA GLY A 16 -4.23 -1.49 5.56
C GLY A 16 -5.41 -1.09 6.43
N PHE A 17 -5.55 0.21 6.64
CA PHE A 17 -6.59 0.78 7.49
C PHE A 17 -7.18 2.01 6.80
N LEU A 18 -8.48 1.99 6.54
CA LEU A 18 -9.19 3.15 6.02
C LEU A 18 -9.69 3.98 7.21
N VAL A 19 -9.17 5.19 7.35
CA VAL A 19 -9.53 6.13 8.41
C VAL A 19 -10.39 7.23 7.80
N ASN A 20 -11.60 7.41 8.33
CA ASN A 20 -12.46 8.51 7.97
C ASN A 20 -12.60 9.49 9.14
N CYS A 21 -12.17 10.72 8.90
CA CYS A 21 -12.26 11.82 9.86
C CYS A 21 -13.02 12.98 9.23
N ASN A 22 -14.28 13.16 9.64
CA ASN A 22 -15.14 14.27 9.20
C ASN A 22 -15.25 14.39 7.66
N GLY A 23 -15.26 13.26 6.95
CA GLY A 23 -15.35 13.21 5.49
C GLY A 23 -14.00 13.07 4.78
N THR A 24 -12.89 13.34 5.47
CA THR A 24 -11.54 13.07 4.95
C THR A 24 -11.20 11.60 5.11
N LYS A 25 -10.97 10.91 3.99
CA LYS A 25 -10.64 9.48 3.91
C LYS A 25 -9.16 9.28 3.63
N LEU A 26 -8.45 8.82 4.65
CA LEU A 26 -7.03 8.52 4.59
C LEU A 26 -6.83 7.00 4.58
N LEU A 27 -5.98 6.50 3.69
CA LEU A 27 -5.52 5.13 3.73
C LEU A 27 -4.19 5.07 4.48
N LEU A 28 -4.19 4.45 5.65
CA LEU A 28 -2.99 4.20 6.44
C LEU A 28 -2.44 2.81 6.08
N ASP A 29 -1.27 2.81 5.46
CA ASP A 29 -0.61 1.64 4.86
C ASP A 29 -1.44 0.90 3.81
N TYR A 30 -0.75 0.24 2.88
CA TYR A 30 -1.34 -0.67 1.92
C TYR A 30 -0.31 -1.70 1.50
N GLY A 31 -0.14 -2.73 2.33
CA GLY A 31 0.95 -3.69 2.21
C GLY A 31 0.60 -4.99 1.49
N VAL A 32 1.56 -5.91 1.44
CA VAL A 32 1.40 -7.27 0.91
C VAL A 32 1.76 -8.31 1.97
N MET A 33 1.06 -9.44 1.99
CA MET A 33 1.43 -10.61 2.79
C MET A 33 1.87 -11.73 1.85
N PHE A 34 3.14 -12.12 1.94
CA PHE A 34 3.65 -13.27 1.20
C PHE A 34 3.34 -14.56 1.97
N GLY A 35 2.68 -15.49 1.28
CA GLY A 35 2.44 -16.82 1.82
C GLY A 35 3.70 -17.70 1.77
N ARG A 36 3.50 -19.00 2.03
CA ARG A 36 4.55 -20.00 1.77
C ARG A 36 4.90 -20.01 0.28
N ARG A 37 6.10 -20.46 -0.06
CA ARG A 37 6.56 -20.60 -1.45
C ARG A 37 5.50 -21.31 -2.30
N GLY A 38 5.03 -20.64 -3.36
CA GLY A 38 3.99 -21.15 -4.27
C GLY A 38 2.56 -20.75 -3.93
N SER A 39 2.31 -20.09 -2.78
CA SER A 39 1.02 -19.45 -2.50
C SER A 39 0.99 -18.04 -3.10
N PRO A 40 -0.15 -17.60 -3.67
CA PRO A 40 -0.28 -16.23 -4.14
C PRO A 40 -0.15 -15.24 -2.98
N PRO A 41 0.38 -14.03 -3.24
CA PRO A 41 0.36 -12.94 -2.27
C PRO A 41 -1.07 -12.59 -1.90
N GLN A 42 -1.26 -12.17 -0.65
CA GLN A 42 -2.53 -11.67 -0.15
C GLN A 42 -2.43 -10.16 0.08
N TYR A 43 -3.54 -9.48 -0.13
CA TYR A 43 -3.63 -8.03 -0.09
C TYR A 43 -4.73 -7.59 0.89
N PRO A 44 -4.71 -6.33 1.35
CA PRO A 44 -5.80 -5.77 2.12
C PRO A 44 -7.09 -5.72 1.29
N LEU A 45 -8.23 -5.57 1.95
CA LEU A 45 -9.50 -5.34 1.27
C LEU A 45 -9.39 -4.16 0.28
N HIS A 46 -10.04 -4.31 -0.87
CA HIS A 46 -9.94 -3.35 -1.97
C HIS A 46 -10.53 -1.99 -1.58
N VAL A 47 -9.80 -0.93 -1.92
CA VAL A 47 -10.26 0.45 -1.84
C VAL A 47 -10.06 1.11 -3.20
N LYS A 48 -11.05 1.90 -3.64
CA LYS A 48 -10.94 2.62 -4.91
C LYS A 48 -10.11 3.88 -4.70
N PRO A 49 -9.10 4.17 -5.54
CA PRO A 49 -8.27 5.37 -5.41
C PRO A 49 -9.08 6.67 -5.35
N LYS A 50 -10.17 6.76 -6.14
CA LYS A 50 -11.06 7.93 -6.17
C LYS A 50 -11.83 8.20 -4.87
N ASP A 51 -11.87 7.23 -3.96
CA ASP A 51 -12.55 7.36 -2.66
C ASP A 51 -11.55 7.78 -1.56
N LEU A 52 -10.29 8.06 -1.90
CA LEU A 52 -9.23 8.43 -0.98
C LEU A 52 -8.79 9.88 -1.21
N ASP A 53 -8.61 10.62 -0.14
CA ASP A 53 -7.95 11.94 -0.19
C ASP A 53 -6.43 11.78 -0.23
N ALA A 54 -5.88 10.81 0.52
CA ALA A 54 -4.44 10.54 0.55
C ALA A 54 -4.12 9.15 1.13
N ILE A 55 -2.88 8.71 0.90
CA ILE A 55 -2.25 7.54 1.50
C ILE A 55 -1.13 8.00 2.42
N ILE A 56 -0.99 7.36 3.58
CA ILE A 56 0.13 7.55 4.50
C ILE A 56 0.85 6.22 4.67
N ILE A 57 2.16 6.19 4.41
CA ILE A 57 3.02 5.01 4.64
C ILE A 57 3.79 5.22 5.94
N THR A 58 3.61 4.33 6.90
CA THR A 58 4.24 4.41 8.22
C THR A 58 5.75 4.15 8.14
N HIS A 59 6.16 3.11 7.42
CA HIS A 59 7.55 2.73 7.19
C HIS A 59 7.68 1.82 5.95
N ALA A 60 8.92 1.56 5.53
CA ALA A 60 9.18 1.07 4.18
C ALA A 60 8.87 -0.41 3.92
N HIS A 61 8.66 -1.23 4.96
CA HIS A 61 8.48 -2.66 4.77
C HIS A 61 7.30 -3.00 3.84
N LEU A 62 7.45 -4.08 3.08
CA LEU A 62 6.49 -4.46 2.04
C LEU A 62 5.11 -4.83 2.61
N ASP A 63 5.04 -5.33 3.84
CA ASP A 63 3.78 -5.55 4.55
C ASP A 63 3.04 -4.28 4.95
N HIS A 64 3.62 -3.10 4.69
CA HIS A 64 2.99 -1.78 4.84
C HIS A 64 2.93 -0.98 3.54
N SER A 65 3.92 -1.10 2.65
CA SER A 65 4.04 -0.29 1.43
C SER A 65 3.76 -1.05 0.12
N GLY A 66 3.85 -2.37 0.15
CA GLY A 66 4.03 -3.20 -1.06
C GLY A 66 2.87 -3.19 -2.04
N ASN A 67 1.64 -2.92 -1.60
CA ASN A 67 0.46 -2.88 -2.46
C ASN A 67 0.04 -1.47 -2.89
N VAL A 68 0.69 -0.42 -2.39
CA VAL A 68 0.45 0.99 -2.80
C VAL A 68 0.44 1.16 -4.33
N PRO A 69 1.38 0.57 -5.12
CA PRO A 69 1.38 0.65 -6.58
C PRO A 69 0.07 0.23 -7.26
N SER A 70 -0.70 -0.69 -6.65
CA SER A 70 -1.97 -1.17 -7.23
C SER A 70 -3.02 -0.06 -7.38
N LEU A 71 -2.95 0.98 -6.54
CA LEU A 71 -3.86 2.11 -6.58
C LEU A 71 -3.62 3.03 -7.80
N PHE A 72 -2.41 2.97 -8.37
CA PHE A 72 -2.02 3.79 -9.53
C PHE A 72 -2.37 3.15 -10.88
N VAL A 73 -2.84 1.89 -10.86
CA VAL A 73 -3.30 1.20 -12.09
C VAL A 73 -4.68 1.72 -12.53
N SER A 74 -5.52 2.14 -11.58
CA SER A 74 -6.92 2.51 -11.83
C SER A 74 -7.26 3.96 -11.44
N GLY A 75 -6.26 4.73 -10.99
CA GLY A 75 -6.43 6.10 -10.53
C GLY A 75 -5.11 6.71 -10.08
N ASN A 76 -5.18 7.80 -9.33
CA ASN A 76 -4.03 8.47 -8.74
C ASN A 76 -4.46 9.06 -7.39
N THR A 77 -3.57 9.11 -6.41
CA THR A 77 -3.79 9.73 -5.10
C THR A 77 -2.46 10.12 -4.48
N ASP A 78 -2.46 11.11 -3.61
CA ASP A 78 -1.25 11.60 -2.97
C ASP A 78 -0.72 10.56 -1.97
N VAL A 79 0.61 10.39 -1.93
CA VAL A 79 1.28 9.48 -1.00
C VAL A 79 2.21 10.28 -0.11
N TYR A 80 1.98 10.21 1.20
CA TYR A 80 2.79 10.86 2.22
C TYR A 80 3.61 9.83 2.98
N ALA A 81 4.90 10.13 3.14
CA ALA A 81 5.83 9.35 3.93
C ALA A 81 7.00 10.26 4.35
N THR A 82 7.80 9.82 5.32
CA THR A 82 9.09 10.49 5.56
C THR A 82 10.03 10.27 4.36
N PRO A 83 11.00 11.17 4.08
CA PRO A 83 11.90 10.98 2.94
C PRO A 83 12.63 9.62 2.93
N PRO A 84 13.19 9.13 4.06
CA PRO A 84 13.79 7.79 4.09
C PRO A 84 12.79 6.67 3.80
N THR A 85 11.56 6.78 4.31
CA THR A 85 10.49 5.81 4.03
C THR A 85 10.14 5.77 2.55
N PHE A 86 10.07 6.92 1.89
CA PHE A 86 9.75 7.02 0.47
C PHE A 86 10.83 6.34 -0.40
N ASP A 87 12.10 6.68 -0.17
CA ASP A 87 13.23 6.13 -0.92
C ASP A 87 13.35 4.60 -0.75
N LEU A 88 13.23 4.12 0.49
CA LEU A 88 13.31 2.69 0.78
C LEU A 88 12.08 1.93 0.26
N SER A 89 10.87 2.48 0.38
CA SER A 89 9.66 1.85 -0.17
C SER A 89 9.81 1.68 -1.67
N LYS A 90 10.27 2.73 -2.38
CA LYS A 90 10.52 2.66 -3.82
C LYS A 90 11.54 1.59 -4.18
N LEU A 91 12.64 1.47 -3.44
CA LEU A 91 13.64 0.42 -3.67
C LEU A 91 13.03 -0.99 -3.51
N LEU A 92 12.38 -1.23 -2.37
CA LEU A 92 11.82 -2.54 -2.02
C LEU A 92 10.68 -2.95 -2.95
N ILE A 93 9.79 -2.03 -3.30
CA ILE A 93 8.70 -2.28 -4.25
C ILE A 93 9.27 -2.64 -5.63
N ASN A 94 10.28 -1.92 -6.11
CA ASN A 94 10.88 -2.23 -7.41
C ASN A 94 11.57 -3.59 -7.42
N ASP A 95 12.20 -3.99 -6.31
CA ASP A 95 12.79 -5.33 -6.18
C ASP A 95 11.72 -6.42 -6.15
N MET A 96 10.66 -6.23 -5.36
CA MET A 96 9.50 -7.13 -5.30
C MET A 96 8.89 -7.35 -6.69
N LEU A 97 8.63 -6.29 -7.46
CA LEU A 97 8.06 -6.37 -8.79
C LEU A 97 8.95 -7.15 -9.77
N LYS A 98 10.27 -6.99 -9.67
CA LYS A 98 11.23 -7.75 -10.48
C LYS A 98 11.21 -9.24 -10.14
N ILE A 99 11.17 -9.58 -8.85
CA ILE A 99 11.13 -10.97 -8.37
C ILE A 99 9.82 -11.65 -8.78
N GLU A 100 8.69 -10.96 -8.63
CA GLU A 100 7.35 -11.44 -9.01
C GLU A 100 7.10 -11.41 -10.53
N LYS A 101 8.05 -10.84 -11.31
CA LYS A 101 7.94 -10.66 -12.77
C LYS A 101 6.69 -9.86 -13.19
N ILE A 102 6.31 -8.88 -12.36
CA ILE A 102 5.19 -7.97 -12.61
C ILE A 102 5.74 -6.70 -13.26
N HIS A 103 5.22 -6.34 -14.44
CA HIS A 103 5.57 -5.11 -15.12
C HIS A 103 4.49 -4.05 -14.93
N ILE A 104 4.74 -3.10 -14.02
CA ILE A 104 3.94 -1.88 -13.86
C ILE A 104 4.83 -0.65 -14.09
N HIS A 105 4.37 0.28 -14.93
CA HIS A 105 5.03 1.57 -15.12
C HIS A 105 4.59 2.54 -14.02
N LEU A 106 5.46 2.72 -13.03
CA LEU A 106 5.27 3.72 -11.98
C LEU A 106 5.94 5.03 -12.43
N THR A 107 5.14 6.01 -12.83
CA THR A 107 5.59 7.40 -12.97
C THR A 107 5.56 8.07 -11.61
N TYR A 108 6.73 8.33 -11.04
CA TYR A 108 6.87 9.08 -9.79
C TYR A 108 6.93 10.58 -10.14
N GLN A 109 6.07 11.39 -9.54
CA GLN A 109 6.24 12.85 -9.53
C GLN A 109 7.03 13.22 -8.26
N ASN A 110 8.09 14.01 -8.43
CA ASN A 110 8.89 14.59 -7.34
C ASN A 110 8.20 15.84 -6.79
#